data_AF-A0A847V9R4-F1
#
_entry.id   AF-A0A847V9R4-F1
#
_cell.length_a   1.000
_cell.length_b   1.000
_cell.length_c   1.000
_cell.angle_alpha   90.00
_cell.angle_beta   90.00
_cell.angle_gamma   90.00
#
_symmetry.space_group_name_H-M   'P 1'
#
loop_
_entity.id
_entity.type
_entity.pdbx_description
1 polymer ?
#
loop_
_entity_poly.entity_id
_entity_poly.type
_entity_poly.pdbx_seq_one_letter_code
_entity_poly.pdbx_strand_id
1 'polypeptide(L)'
;MERLVEAAKGYRLEVPLSRTGRLVTLGSRSYFSYGRMYHRSMAMIPAGRVLIDTEESFTYREGGLPSVLVAARITGLSPNLTARITPGTLISSFEVYTALSRGIAVPWLKAGAEGVKTVAALRLADRGGMMFQPVPGVYKRVYQVDFSSLYPSIVVKHDLSIEMVDHPERSGSLAACLRPLLEMRVETKVGKKTDPAVSGMDSVLKWMLVTCFGYTGYRNAKFGRVDVHEAITRTSHEVLVSSKELAEAMGFRVLYGITDCLFIQGDPRDRLMVAIEAERGYMMEVETFDWLVFLPKKDGTGAYTWYYGKLDDGTVKVLGIMARRGDCPVYVQRFQQEALAVMGRARFSVELRAVAPEVGAIYRRYCDGLASAPVED
;
A
#
# COMPACT_ATOMS: atom_id res chain seq x y z
N MET A 1 22.86 -22.63 9.25
CA MET A 1 22.93 -23.80 10.18
C MET A 1 24.35 -24.35 10.30
N GLU A 2 25.13 -24.40 9.22
CA GLU A 2 26.50 -24.95 9.18
C GLU A 2 27.42 -24.46 10.30
N ARG A 3 27.58 -23.14 10.48
CA ARG A 3 28.42 -22.56 11.55
C ARG A 3 28.03 -23.04 12.97
N LEU A 4 26.73 -23.24 13.20
CA LEU A 4 26.21 -23.63 14.51
C LEU A 4 26.40 -25.14 14.76
N VAL A 5 26.28 -25.96 13.70
CA VAL A 5 26.60 -27.39 13.72
C VAL A 5 28.10 -27.60 13.94
N GLU A 6 28.93 -26.79 13.27
CA GLU A 6 30.39 -26.84 13.38
C GLU A 6 30.88 -26.48 14.79
N ALA A 7 30.38 -25.39 15.37
CA ALA A 7 30.69 -25.01 16.75
C ALA A 7 30.33 -26.11 17.75
N ALA A 8 29.16 -26.73 17.59
CA ALA A 8 28.70 -27.77 18.50
C ALA A 8 29.47 -29.08 18.39
N LYS A 9 29.97 -29.45 17.19
CA LYS A 9 30.93 -30.55 17.05
C LYS A 9 32.17 -30.31 17.91
N GLY A 10 32.67 -29.07 17.95
CA GLY A 10 33.80 -28.67 18.80
C GLY A 10 33.54 -28.86 20.31
N TYR A 11 32.30 -28.66 20.76
CA TYR A 11 31.88 -28.85 22.16
C TYR A 11 31.27 -30.24 22.45
N ARG A 12 31.27 -31.17 21.49
CA ARG A 12 30.58 -32.49 21.59
C ARG A 12 29.10 -32.36 21.99
N LEU A 13 28.44 -31.31 21.53
CA LEU A 13 27.02 -31.07 21.77
C LEU A 13 26.21 -31.55 20.56
N GLU A 14 25.10 -32.24 20.82
CA GLU A 14 24.07 -32.42 19.81
C GLU A 14 23.33 -31.10 19.57
N VAL A 15 23.14 -30.74 18.30
CA VAL A 15 22.35 -29.57 17.90
C VAL A 15 21.07 -30.04 17.24
N PRO A 16 20.03 -30.33 18.02
CA PRO A 16 18.71 -30.48 17.44
C PRO A 16 18.27 -29.14 16.81
N LEU A 17 17.54 -29.24 15.70
CA LEU A 17 16.96 -28.09 15.01
C LEU A 17 16.05 -27.30 15.95
N SER A 18 15.34 -27.97 16.87
CA SER A 18 14.59 -27.38 17.97
C SER A 18 15.34 -27.52 19.29
N ARG A 19 15.19 -26.56 20.22
CA ARG A 19 15.86 -26.65 21.54
C ARG A 19 15.28 -27.76 22.42
N THR A 20 14.02 -28.13 22.19
CA THR A 20 13.28 -29.08 23.04
C THR A 20 12.93 -30.38 22.30
N GLY A 21 13.45 -30.59 21.09
CA GLY A 21 13.02 -31.69 20.20
C GLY A 21 11.64 -31.49 19.56
N ARG A 22 10.84 -30.52 20.02
CA ARG A 22 9.49 -30.27 19.51
C ARG A 22 9.49 -29.38 18.26
N LEU A 23 8.65 -29.75 17.30
CA LEU A 23 8.34 -28.95 16.11
C LEU A 23 6.86 -28.57 16.16
N VAL A 24 6.56 -27.29 16.02
CA VAL A 24 5.19 -26.78 15.89
C VAL A 24 4.83 -26.77 14.41
N THR A 25 3.81 -27.51 14.03
CA THR A 25 3.36 -27.59 12.64
C THR A 25 2.35 -26.49 12.34
N LEU A 26 2.64 -25.68 11.32
CA LEU A 26 1.66 -24.80 10.68
C LEU A 26 1.15 -25.49 9.41
N GLY A 27 -0.17 -25.69 9.36
CA GLY A 27 -0.82 -26.27 8.18
C GLY A 27 -0.63 -25.43 6.91
N SER A 28 -0.58 -26.14 5.79
CA SER A 28 -0.65 -25.50 4.47
C SER A 28 -2.01 -24.85 4.27
N ARG A 29 -2.07 -23.83 3.43
CA ARG A 29 -3.32 -23.12 3.13
C ARG A 29 -3.28 -22.57 1.72
N SER A 30 -4.33 -22.83 0.96
CA SER A 30 -4.60 -22.11 -0.28
C SER A 30 -5.65 -21.03 -0.05
N TYR A 31 -5.49 -19.87 -0.67
CA TYR A 31 -6.45 -18.78 -0.59
C TYR A 31 -6.49 -17.98 -1.89
N PHE A 32 -7.67 -17.49 -2.23
CA PHE A 32 -7.88 -16.64 -3.40
C PHE A 32 -7.74 -15.17 -3.00
N SER A 33 -6.97 -14.39 -3.75
CA SER A 33 -6.81 -12.95 -3.54
C SER A 33 -6.50 -12.26 -4.86
N TYR A 34 -7.11 -11.10 -5.13
CA TYR A 34 -6.87 -10.32 -6.36
C TYR A 34 -6.91 -11.13 -7.67
N GLY A 35 -7.87 -12.05 -7.80
CA GLY A 35 -8.01 -12.87 -9.01
C GLY A 35 -7.02 -14.05 -9.12
N ARG A 36 -6.15 -14.26 -8.13
CA ARG A 36 -5.11 -15.31 -8.13
C ARG A 36 -5.28 -16.27 -6.96
N MET A 37 -4.96 -17.54 -7.20
CA MET A 37 -4.84 -18.55 -6.15
C MET A 37 -3.41 -18.52 -5.59
N TYR A 38 -3.29 -18.31 -4.29
CA TYR A 38 -2.03 -18.38 -3.56
C TYR A 38 -1.99 -19.66 -2.74
N HIS A 39 -0.81 -20.27 -2.63
CA HIS A 39 -0.58 -21.42 -1.77
C HIS A 39 0.54 -21.13 -0.79
N ARG A 40 0.28 -21.36 0.49
CA ARG A 40 1.29 -21.36 1.54
C ARG A 40 1.57 -22.81 1.94
N SER A 41 2.80 -23.25 1.75
CA SER A 41 3.27 -24.58 2.15
C SER A 41 3.18 -24.79 3.66
N MET A 42 3.10 -26.06 4.08
CA MET A 42 3.22 -26.43 5.48
C MET A 42 4.58 -25.98 6.01
N ALA A 43 4.66 -25.53 7.26
CA ALA A 43 5.92 -25.20 7.92
C ALA A 43 6.06 -25.95 9.25
N MET A 44 7.26 -26.45 9.52
CA MET A 44 7.66 -27.00 10.83
C MET A 44 8.53 -25.99 11.56
N ILE A 45 8.02 -25.44 12.66
CA ILE A 45 8.71 -24.40 13.44
C ILE A 45 9.44 -25.06 14.62
N PRO A 46 10.77 -24.93 14.72
CA PRO A 46 11.53 -25.45 15.85
C PRO A 46 11.21 -24.70 17.14
N ALA A 47 10.70 -25.42 18.15
CA ALA A 47 10.45 -24.83 19.46
C ALA A 47 11.77 -24.31 20.08
N GLY A 48 11.71 -23.09 20.62
CA GLY A 48 12.86 -22.44 21.26
C GLY A 48 13.93 -21.90 20.31
N ARG A 49 13.74 -21.98 18.98
CA ARG A 49 14.59 -21.31 17.98
C ARG A 49 13.76 -20.42 17.06
N VAL A 50 14.43 -19.42 16.48
CA VAL A 50 13.85 -18.55 15.45
C VAL A 50 14.36 -19.00 14.09
N LEU A 51 13.43 -19.32 13.20
CA LEU A 51 13.66 -19.69 11.81
C LEU A 51 12.81 -18.78 10.94
N ILE A 52 13.48 -17.84 10.27
CA ILE A 52 12.85 -16.90 9.35
C ILE A 52 13.06 -17.40 7.94
N ASP A 53 11.94 -17.59 7.24
CA ASP A 53 11.90 -17.95 5.83
C ASP A 53 12.18 -16.70 4.99
N THR A 54 13.34 -16.60 4.36
CA THR A 54 13.74 -15.38 3.64
C THR A 54 13.18 -15.30 2.23
N GLU A 55 12.66 -16.40 1.69
CA GLU A 55 12.14 -16.49 0.32
C GLU A 55 10.64 -16.21 0.29
N GLU A 56 9.87 -16.87 1.15
CA GLU A 56 8.40 -16.79 1.12
C GLU A 56 7.82 -15.72 2.06
N SER A 57 8.56 -15.29 3.09
CA SER A 57 8.08 -14.30 4.06
C SER A 57 7.86 -12.94 3.40
N PHE A 58 6.60 -12.53 3.34
CA PHE A 58 6.23 -11.17 2.93
C PHE A 58 6.90 -10.12 3.81
N THR A 59 6.80 -10.25 5.14
CA THR A 59 7.36 -9.28 6.09
C THR A 59 8.87 -9.15 5.97
N TYR A 60 9.57 -10.26 5.69
CA TYR A 60 11.02 -10.22 5.48
C TYR A 60 11.39 -9.60 4.12
N ARG A 61 10.67 -9.93 3.04
CA ARG A 61 10.95 -9.35 1.71
C ARG A 61 10.78 -7.83 1.70
N GLU A 62 9.80 -7.32 2.44
CA GLU A 62 9.46 -5.88 2.45
C GLU A 62 10.38 -5.01 3.32
N GLY A 63 11.01 -5.56 4.35
CA GLY A 63 11.87 -4.77 5.23
C GLY A 63 12.83 -5.57 6.11
N GLY A 64 13.15 -6.79 5.67
CA GLY A 64 14.18 -7.64 6.25
C GLY A 64 13.86 -8.13 7.66
N LEU A 65 14.92 -8.52 8.37
CA LEU A 65 14.83 -8.95 9.75
C LEU A 65 14.26 -7.87 10.70
N PRO A 66 14.58 -6.56 10.57
CA PRO A 66 14.00 -5.52 11.41
C PRO A 66 12.46 -5.50 11.38
N SER A 67 11.84 -5.63 10.20
CA SER A 67 10.38 -5.74 10.08
C SER A 67 9.79 -6.89 10.89
N VAL A 68 10.42 -8.07 10.80
CA VAL A 68 9.96 -9.28 11.49
C VAL A 68 10.03 -9.11 13.01
N LEU A 69 11.13 -8.55 13.50
CA LEU A 69 11.35 -8.33 14.93
C LEU A 69 10.42 -7.26 15.50
N VAL A 70 10.22 -6.15 14.78
CA VAL A 70 9.27 -5.11 15.19
C VAL A 70 7.85 -5.66 15.22
N ALA A 71 7.42 -6.37 14.17
CA ALA A 71 6.12 -7.03 14.16
C ALA A 71 5.93 -7.97 15.35
N ALA A 72 6.95 -8.76 15.69
CA ALA A 72 6.90 -9.67 16.83
C ALA A 72 6.71 -8.92 18.15
N ARG A 73 7.44 -7.81 18.35
CA ARG A 73 7.33 -6.98 19.55
C ARG A 73 5.98 -6.29 19.68
N ILE A 74 5.44 -5.78 18.57
CA ILE A 74 4.15 -5.07 18.56
C ILE A 74 3.00 -6.05 18.79
N THR A 75 2.99 -7.18 18.08
CA THR A 75 1.86 -8.12 18.09
C THR A 75 1.89 -9.13 19.25
N GLY A 76 3.02 -9.25 19.96
CA GLY A 76 3.24 -10.31 20.96
C GLY A 76 3.42 -11.70 20.35
N LEU A 77 3.48 -11.83 19.02
CA LEU A 77 3.71 -13.09 18.33
C LEU A 77 5.20 -13.41 18.24
N SER A 78 5.53 -14.70 18.17
CA SER A 78 6.93 -15.10 17.93
C SER A 78 7.42 -14.66 16.55
N PRO A 79 8.72 -14.36 16.37
CA PRO A 79 9.30 -14.04 15.07
C PRO A 79 9.05 -15.10 13.99
N ASN A 80 8.93 -16.38 14.39
CA ASN A 80 8.57 -17.47 13.48
C ASN A 80 7.16 -17.28 12.88
N LEU A 81 6.21 -16.81 13.69
CA LEU A 81 4.83 -16.57 13.25
C LEU A 81 4.74 -15.30 12.43
N THR A 82 5.37 -14.21 12.88
CA THR A 82 5.29 -12.92 12.18
C THR A 82 5.88 -12.96 10.78
N ALA A 83 6.90 -13.80 10.54
CA ALA A 83 7.44 -14.04 9.21
C ALA A 83 6.53 -14.90 8.29
N ARG A 84 5.44 -15.50 8.80
CA ARG A 84 4.62 -16.48 8.04
C ARG A 84 3.15 -16.11 7.91
N ILE A 85 2.75 -14.96 8.45
CA ILE A 85 1.38 -14.46 8.41
C ILE A 85 1.31 -13.14 7.64
N THR A 86 0.11 -12.79 7.20
CA THR A 86 -0.12 -11.58 6.41
C THR A 86 -0.11 -10.33 7.31
N PRO A 87 0.17 -9.13 6.75
CA PRO A 87 0.04 -7.88 7.51
C PRO A 87 -1.36 -7.68 8.10
N GLY A 88 -2.42 -8.13 7.41
CA GLY A 88 -3.79 -8.13 7.93
C GLY A 88 -3.94 -9.00 9.19
N THR A 89 -3.26 -10.14 9.25
CA THR A 89 -3.22 -10.97 10.47
C THR A 89 -2.40 -10.30 11.58
N LEU A 90 -1.29 -9.63 11.25
CA LEU A 90 -0.48 -8.89 12.23
C LEU A 90 -1.31 -7.79 12.90
N ILE A 91 -2.01 -6.95 12.12
CA ILE A 91 -2.84 -5.89 12.69
C ILE A 91 -3.99 -6.47 13.52
N SER A 92 -4.64 -7.55 13.05
CA SER A 92 -5.67 -8.25 13.82
C SER A 92 -5.14 -8.75 15.17
N SER A 93 -3.95 -9.36 15.19
CA SER A 93 -3.33 -9.86 16.42
C SER A 93 -2.96 -8.71 17.36
N PHE A 94 -2.50 -7.59 16.82
CA PHE A 94 -2.21 -6.39 17.60
C PHE A 94 -3.48 -5.76 18.21
N GLU A 95 -4.57 -5.67 17.45
CA GLU A 95 -5.87 -5.20 17.97
C GLU A 95 -6.38 -6.11 19.10
N VAL A 96 -6.32 -7.43 18.91
CA VAL A 96 -6.71 -8.40 19.95
C VAL A 96 -5.84 -8.24 21.20
N TYR A 97 -4.53 -8.14 21.04
CA TYR A 97 -3.60 -7.91 22.15
C TYR A 97 -3.92 -6.61 22.89
N THR A 98 -4.18 -5.52 22.16
CA THR A 98 -4.50 -4.19 22.71
C THR A 98 -5.85 -4.19 23.44
N ALA A 99 -6.85 -4.88 22.88
CA ALA A 99 -8.16 -5.01 23.52
C ALA A 99 -8.05 -5.79 24.83
N LEU A 100 -7.39 -6.95 24.81
CA LEU A 100 -7.21 -7.79 26.00
C LEU A 100 -6.40 -7.09 27.09
N SER A 101 -5.34 -6.35 26.73
CA SER A 101 -4.54 -5.60 27.71
C SER A 101 -5.30 -4.45 28.37
N ARG A 102 -6.41 -4.01 27.77
CA ARG A 102 -7.34 -3.00 28.29
C ARG A 102 -8.58 -3.61 28.96
N GLY A 103 -8.63 -4.94 29.13
CA GLY A 103 -9.77 -5.63 29.72
C GLY A 103 -11.01 -5.67 28.82
N ILE A 104 -10.85 -5.41 27.52
CA ILE A 104 -11.95 -5.46 26.54
C ILE A 104 -12.12 -6.90 26.07
N ALA A 105 -13.33 -7.43 26.20
CA ALA A 105 -13.65 -8.77 25.75
C ALA A 105 -13.63 -8.84 24.21
N VAL A 106 -12.92 -9.83 23.66
CA VAL A 106 -12.81 -10.06 22.22
C VAL A 106 -13.71 -11.23 21.83
N PRO A 107 -14.61 -11.07 20.85
CA PRO A 107 -15.49 -12.15 20.43
C PRO A 107 -14.68 -13.32 19.85
N TRP A 108 -15.04 -14.54 20.26
CA TRP A 108 -14.43 -15.78 19.74
C TRP A 108 -14.72 -15.93 18.24
N LEU A 109 -16.01 -15.89 17.88
CA LEU A 109 -16.51 -15.85 16.50
C LEU A 109 -17.10 -14.48 16.23
N LYS A 110 -16.83 -13.94 15.04
CA LYS A 110 -17.47 -12.69 14.61
C LYS A 110 -18.92 -12.93 14.24
N ALA A 111 -19.80 -12.07 14.75
CA ALA A 111 -21.18 -11.92 14.32
C ALA A 111 -21.40 -10.48 13.83
N GLY A 112 -22.29 -10.27 12.86
CA GLY A 112 -22.74 -8.92 12.45
C GLY A 112 -21.69 -8.08 11.73
N ALA A 113 -21.17 -8.56 10.59
CA ALA A 113 -20.28 -7.74 9.74
C ALA A 113 -20.99 -6.49 9.18
N GLU A 114 -22.31 -6.59 8.99
CA GLU A 114 -23.17 -5.54 8.44
C GLU A 114 -24.60 -5.74 8.96
N GLY A 115 -25.31 -4.65 9.22
CA GLY A 115 -26.75 -4.66 9.52
C GLY A 115 -27.60 -4.66 8.24
N VAL A 116 -28.88 -5.00 8.35
CA VAL A 116 -29.80 -4.90 7.19
C VAL A 116 -29.99 -3.43 6.83
N LYS A 117 -29.67 -3.07 5.58
CA LYS A 117 -29.85 -1.72 5.02
C LYS A 117 -30.86 -1.74 3.88
N THR A 118 -31.60 -0.65 3.70
CA THR A 118 -32.42 -0.47 2.50
C THR A 118 -31.53 -0.15 1.30
N VAL A 119 -32.02 -0.38 0.08
CA VAL A 119 -31.29 -0.03 -1.15
C VAL A 119 -30.91 1.46 -1.19
N ALA A 120 -31.79 2.34 -0.69
CA ALA A 120 -31.52 3.77 -0.60
C ALA A 120 -30.38 4.07 0.40
N ALA A 121 -30.37 3.42 1.56
CA ALA A 121 -29.30 3.57 2.54
C ALA A 121 -27.96 3.05 2.00
N LEU A 122 -27.95 1.89 1.34
CA LEU A 122 -26.76 1.34 0.69
C LEU A 122 -26.19 2.30 -0.35
N ARG A 123 -27.02 2.83 -1.24
CA ARG A 123 -26.58 3.80 -2.27
C ARG A 123 -26.02 5.09 -1.68
N LEU A 124 -26.51 5.51 -0.52
CA LEU A 124 -26.02 6.71 0.15
C LEU A 124 -24.67 6.47 0.85
N ALA A 125 -24.51 5.30 1.48
CA ALA A 125 -23.37 4.94 2.31
C ALA A 125 -22.18 4.41 1.51
N ASP A 126 -22.41 3.57 0.51
CA ASP A 126 -21.37 2.96 -0.33
C ASP A 126 -21.08 3.85 -1.55
N ARG A 127 -20.00 4.61 -1.47
CA ARG A 127 -19.53 5.47 -2.56
C ARG A 127 -18.23 4.99 -3.22
N GLY A 128 -17.69 3.82 -2.81
CA GLY A 128 -16.37 3.36 -3.26
C GLY A 128 -15.27 4.39 -3.01
N GLY A 129 -14.10 4.29 -3.66
CA GLY A 129 -13.07 5.33 -3.59
C GLY A 129 -13.28 6.44 -4.62
N MET A 130 -13.02 7.70 -4.23
CA MET A 130 -13.25 8.87 -5.10
C MET A 130 -12.20 8.92 -6.20
N MET A 131 -12.65 9.12 -7.44
CA MET A 131 -11.77 9.31 -8.58
C MET A 131 -12.27 10.50 -9.41
N PHE A 132 -11.38 11.44 -9.67
CA PHE A 132 -11.60 12.44 -10.70
C PHE A 132 -11.12 11.87 -12.02
N GLN A 133 -11.94 11.98 -13.05
CA GLN A 133 -11.62 11.48 -14.39
C GLN A 133 -10.43 12.27 -14.96
N PRO A 134 -9.27 11.63 -15.28
CA PRO A 134 -8.17 12.36 -15.87
C PRO A 134 -8.54 12.82 -17.29
N VAL A 135 -8.00 13.97 -17.68
CA VAL A 135 -8.03 14.42 -19.08
C VAL A 135 -6.80 13.84 -19.78
N PRO A 136 -6.96 13.05 -20.87
CA PRO A 136 -5.83 12.54 -21.62
C PRO A 136 -4.96 13.66 -22.18
N GLY A 137 -3.65 13.48 -22.12
CA GLY A 137 -2.71 14.46 -22.65
C GLY A 137 -1.33 14.40 -22.03
N VAL A 138 -0.46 15.27 -22.54
CA VAL A 138 0.89 15.48 -22.03
C VAL A 138 0.91 16.78 -21.24
N TYR A 139 1.31 16.68 -19.98
CA TYR A 139 1.35 17.80 -19.04
C TYR A 139 2.79 18.08 -18.63
N LYS A 140 3.09 19.36 -18.39
CA LYS A 140 4.37 19.84 -17.88
C LYS A 140 4.23 20.20 -16.40
N ARG A 141 5.28 20.00 -15.60
CA ARG A 141 5.35 20.45 -14.19
C ARG A 141 4.08 20.14 -13.41
N VAL A 142 3.86 18.85 -13.16
CA VAL A 142 2.70 18.35 -12.41
C VAL A 142 3.16 17.93 -11.02
N TYR A 143 2.40 18.29 -10.00
CA TYR A 143 2.62 17.88 -8.62
C TYR A 143 1.62 16.79 -8.25
N GLN A 144 2.11 15.62 -7.86
CA GLN A 144 1.27 14.62 -7.21
C GLN A 144 1.32 14.88 -5.70
N VAL A 145 0.23 15.39 -5.14
CA VAL A 145 0.03 15.59 -3.71
C VAL A 145 -0.65 14.35 -3.14
N ASP A 146 0.04 13.63 -2.26
CA ASP A 146 -0.43 12.37 -1.65
C ASP A 146 -0.64 12.53 -0.14
N PHE A 147 -1.81 12.16 0.36
CA PHE A 147 -2.11 12.21 1.79
C PHE A 147 -1.45 11.04 2.50
N SER A 148 -0.42 11.34 3.28
CA SER A 148 0.34 10.32 3.99
C SER A 148 -0.53 9.59 5.00
N SER A 149 -0.72 8.29 4.79
CA SER A 149 -1.43 7.44 5.75
C SER A 149 -2.90 7.85 5.94
N LEU A 150 -3.56 8.37 4.90
CA LEU A 150 -4.87 9.03 4.99
C LEU A 150 -5.90 8.22 5.79
N TYR A 151 -6.15 6.96 5.44
CA TYR A 151 -7.19 6.16 6.10
C TYR A 151 -6.93 5.93 7.60
N PRO A 152 -5.75 5.45 8.05
CA PRO A 152 -5.44 5.42 9.48
C PRO A 152 -5.55 6.79 10.16
N SER A 153 -5.11 7.86 9.50
CA SER A 153 -5.21 9.22 10.05
C SER A 153 -6.67 9.65 10.24
N ILE A 154 -7.56 9.32 9.29
CA ILE A 154 -9.01 9.53 9.42
C ILE A 154 -9.56 8.76 10.62
N VAL A 155 -9.21 7.48 10.76
CA VAL A 155 -9.66 6.65 11.88
C VAL A 155 -9.26 7.25 13.22
N VAL A 156 -8.00 7.67 13.36
CA VAL A 156 -7.48 8.25 14.61
C VAL A 156 -8.05 9.65 14.88
N LYS A 157 -8.24 10.47 13.83
CA LYS A 157 -8.72 11.85 13.96
C LYS A 157 -10.21 11.93 14.28
N HIS A 158 -11.02 11.04 13.72
CA HIS A 158 -12.47 11.00 13.91
C HIS A 158 -12.92 9.93 14.91
N ASP A 159 -11.96 9.31 15.63
CA ASP A 159 -12.18 8.26 16.63
C ASP A 159 -13.06 7.10 16.13
N LEU A 160 -12.88 6.71 14.85
CA LEU A 160 -13.74 5.73 14.20
C LEU A 160 -13.48 4.33 14.75
N SER A 161 -14.53 3.66 15.19
CA SER A 161 -14.47 2.29 15.68
C SER A 161 -15.84 1.63 15.64
N ILE A 162 -15.89 0.30 15.80
CA ILE A 162 -17.14 -0.47 15.72
C ILE A 162 -18.14 -0.10 16.82
N GLU A 163 -17.66 0.28 18.00
CA GLU A 163 -18.49 0.63 19.16
C GLU A 163 -19.26 1.92 18.90
N MET A 164 -18.67 2.84 18.15
CA MET A 164 -19.24 4.14 17.82
C MET A 164 -20.45 4.06 16.90
N VAL A 165 -20.61 2.95 16.19
CA VAL A 165 -21.73 2.78 15.25
C VAL A 165 -23.05 2.70 16.01
N ASP A 166 -23.08 1.99 17.15
CA ASP A 166 -24.27 1.86 17.99
C ASP A 166 -24.21 2.78 19.23
N HIS A 167 -23.01 3.17 19.65
CA HIS A 167 -22.72 3.97 20.84
C HIS A 167 -21.74 5.12 20.53
N PRO A 168 -22.19 6.18 19.82
CA PRO A 168 -21.33 7.28 19.37
C PRO A 168 -20.73 8.11 20.52
N GLU A 169 -21.20 7.92 21.76
CA GLU A 169 -20.68 8.56 22.96
C GLU A 169 -19.42 7.89 23.54
N ARG A 170 -19.07 6.68 23.07
CA ARG A 170 -17.90 5.95 23.58
C ARG A 170 -16.61 6.46 22.94
N SER A 171 -15.47 5.96 23.41
CA SER A 171 -14.19 6.16 22.72
C SER A 171 -13.85 4.96 21.86
N GLY A 172 -13.31 5.21 20.67
CA GLY A 172 -13.02 4.19 19.67
C GLY A 172 -11.82 3.32 20.04
N SER A 173 -12.06 2.03 20.25
CA SER A 173 -10.98 1.07 20.56
C SER A 173 -9.99 0.92 19.40
N LEU A 174 -10.48 0.95 18.16
CA LEU A 174 -9.69 0.89 16.94
C LEU A 174 -8.76 2.10 16.81
N ALA A 175 -9.31 3.32 16.92
CA ALA A 175 -8.53 4.55 16.88
C ALA A 175 -7.45 4.58 17.98
N ALA A 176 -7.79 4.16 19.19
CA ALA A 176 -6.84 4.06 20.30
C ALA A 176 -5.80 2.93 20.12
N CYS A 177 -6.03 1.96 19.24
CA CYS A 177 -5.07 0.94 18.85
C CYS A 177 -4.13 1.46 17.74
N LEU A 178 -4.66 2.15 16.73
CA LEU A 178 -3.87 2.65 15.60
C LEU A 178 -3.00 3.86 15.92
N ARG A 179 -3.42 4.72 16.85
CA ARG A 179 -2.69 5.94 17.23
C ARG A 179 -1.19 5.71 17.48
N PRO A 180 -0.76 4.81 18.38
CA PRO A 180 0.67 4.57 18.61
C PRO A 180 1.41 4.02 17.39
N LEU A 181 0.76 3.22 16.53
CA LEU A 181 1.38 2.74 15.29
C LEU A 181 1.56 3.87 14.27
N LEU A 182 0.59 4.77 14.19
CA LEU A 182 0.64 5.93 13.31
C LEU A 182 1.76 6.88 13.76
N GLU A 183 1.82 7.22 15.05
CA GLU A 183 2.87 8.05 15.64
C GLU A 183 4.26 7.46 15.40
N MET A 184 4.43 6.16 15.71
CA MET A 184 5.68 5.45 15.42
C MET A 184 6.02 5.49 13.93
N ARG A 185 5.03 5.34 13.04
CA ARG A 185 5.25 5.42 11.60
C ARG A 185 5.71 6.81 11.17
N VAL A 186 5.16 7.89 11.74
CA VAL A 186 5.61 9.26 11.44
C VAL A 186 7.10 9.39 11.74
N GLU A 187 7.52 8.96 12.92
CA GLU A 187 8.93 8.99 13.34
C GLU A 187 9.82 8.14 12.42
N THR A 188 9.40 6.90 12.11
CA THR A 188 10.21 6.01 11.25
C THR A 188 10.30 6.50 9.82
N LYS A 189 9.25 7.14 9.30
CA LYS A 189 9.22 7.66 7.94
C LYS A 189 10.16 8.85 7.78
N VAL A 190 10.31 9.67 8.82
CA VAL A 190 11.33 10.72 8.87
C VAL A 190 12.72 10.10 9.06
N GLY A 191 12.87 9.21 10.04
CA GLY A 191 14.15 8.60 10.41
C GLY A 191 14.80 7.78 9.29
N LYS A 192 14.01 7.09 8.45
CA LYS A 192 14.57 6.31 7.33
C LYS A 192 15.28 7.14 6.26
N LYS A 193 15.03 8.47 6.22
CA LYS A 193 15.75 9.38 5.31
C LYS A 193 17.21 9.57 5.73
N THR A 194 17.50 9.41 7.01
CA THR A 194 18.84 9.60 7.59
C THR A 194 19.50 8.28 7.97
N ASP A 195 18.72 7.30 8.44
CA ASP A 195 19.20 5.99 8.88
C ASP A 195 18.47 4.86 8.13
N PRO A 196 19.15 4.21 7.16
CA PRO A 196 18.59 3.06 6.46
C PRO A 196 18.16 1.89 7.36
N ALA A 197 18.70 1.77 8.58
CA ALA A 197 18.32 0.71 9.52
C ALA A 197 16.85 0.81 9.96
N VAL A 198 16.27 2.01 9.92
CA VAL A 198 14.87 2.28 10.27
C VAL A 198 13.90 1.90 9.14
N SER A 199 14.39 1.70 7.91
CA SER A 199 13.58 1.40 6.74
C SER A 199 12.68 0.17 6.93
N GLY A 200 13.23 -0.90 7.53
CA GLY A 200 12.45 -2.10 7.82
C GLY A 200 11.34 -1.89 8.86
N MET A 201 11.56 -1.02 9.83
CA MET A 201 10.52 -0.66 10.81
C MET A 201 9.39 0.12 10.14
N ASP A 202 9.71 1.12 9.31
CA ASP A 202 8.71 1.87 8.54
C ASP A 202 7.90 0.96 7.59
N SER A 203 8.57 0.03 6.89
CA SER A 203 7.92 -0.90 5.97
C SER A 203 6.81 -1.70 6.65
N VAL A 204 7.08 -2.29 7.82
CA VAL A 204 6.08 -3.13 8.49
C VAL A 204 4.93 -2.33 9.07
N LEU A 205 5.20 -1.14 9.61
CA LEU A 205 4.18 -0.21 10.10
C LEU A 205 3.29 0.26 8.95
N LYS A 206 3.87 0.63 7.81
CA LYS A 206 3.13 0.97 6.58
C LYS A 206 2.18 -0.16 6.20
N TRP A 207 2.67 -1.40 6.11
CA TRP A 207 1.85 -2.54 5.70
C TRP A 207 0.74 -2.89 6.70
N MET A 208 1.01 -2.82 8.00
CA MET A 208 -0.01 -3.00 9.04
C MET A 208 -1.10 -1.90 8.96
N LEU A 209 -0.71 -0.65 8.75
CA LEU A 209 -1.64 0.49 8.66
C LEU A 209 -2.46 0.48 7.36
N VAL A 210 -1.84 0.20 6.21
CA VAL A 210 -2.52 0.07 4.91
C VAL A 210 -3.57 -1.04 4.95
N THR A 211 -3.27 -2.16 5.61
CA THR A 211 -4.21 -3.29 5.69
C THR A 211 -5.35 -3.08 6.69
N CYS A 212 -5.22 -2.15 7.64
CA CYS A 212 -6.28 -1.85 8.60
C CYS A 212 -7.58 -1.34 7.91
N PHE A 213 -7.46 -0.50 6.87
CA PHE A 213 -8.62 -0.01 6.12
C PHE A 213 -9.40 -1.14 5.42
N GLY A 214 -8.70 -2.01 4.69
CA GLY A 214 -9.35 -3.16 4.04
C GLY A 214 -9.91 -4.16 5.06
N TYR A 215 -9.28 -4.23 6.24
CA TYR A 215 -9.73 -5.08 7.33
C TYR A 215 -11.06 -4.62 7.93
N THR A 216 -11.36 -3.31 8.03
CA THR A 216 -12.67 -2.87 8.54
C THR A 216 -13.84 -3.35 7.66
N GLY A 217 -13.63 -3.45 6.34
CA GLY A 217 -14.60 -4.02 5.40
C GLY A 217 -14.58 -5.56 5.31
N TYR A 218 -13.63 -6.24 5.94
CA TYR A 218 -13.50 -7.70 5.82
C TYR A 218 -14.50 -8.44 6.70
N ARG A 219 -15.30 -9.33 6.09
CA ARG A 219 -16.38 -10.05 6.77
C ARG A 219 -15.94 -10.83 8.02
N ASN A 220 -14.69 -11.30 8.10
CA ASN A 220 -14.19 -12.09 9.24
C ASN A 220 -13.26 -11.31 10.18
N ALA A 221 -13.06 -10.01 9.95
CA ALA A 221 -12.25 -9.15 10.80
C ALA A 221 -12.89 -8.92 12.17
N LYS A 222 -12.26 -9.35 13.27
CA LYS A 222 -12.87 -9.30 14.63
C LYS A 222 -13.37 -7.91 15.02
N PHE A 223 -12.63 -6.87 14.63
CA PHE A 223 -12.98 -5.47 14.85
C PHE A 223 -13.42 -4.75 13.57
N GLY A 224 -13.83 -5.50 12.54
CA GLY A 224 -14.31 -4.93 11.29
C GLY A 224 -15.83 -4.83 11.24
N ARG A 225 -16.35 -3.71 10.75
CA ARG A 225 -17.75 -3.49 10.44
C ARG A 225 -17.84 -2.60 9.21
N VAL A 226 -18.71 -2.94 8.27
CA VAL A 226 -18.85 -2.23 6.98
C VAL A 226 -19.15 -0.74 7.20
N ASP A 227 -19.93 -0.40 8.22
CA ASP A 227 -20.26 0.99 8.56
C ASP A 227 -19.02 1.86 8.86
N VAL A 228 -18.00 1.27 9.50
CA VAL A 228 -16.72 1.96 9.76
C VAL A 228 -15.94 2.15 8.46
N HIS A 229 -15.95 1.16 7.58
CA HIS A 229 -15.32 1.24 6.26
C HIS A 229 -15.96 2.33 5.38
N GLU A 230 -17.30 2.41 5.37
CA GLU A 230 -18.07 3.45 4.70
C GLU A 230 -17.77 4.84 5.28
N ALA A 231 -17.69 4.97 6.61
CA ALA A 231 -17.35 6.23 7.27
C ALA A 231 -15.96 6.73 6.89
N ILE A 232 -14.94 5.86 6.90
CA ILE A 232 -13.57 6.20 6.47
C ILE A 232 -13.57 6.68 5.02
N THR A 233 -14.26 5.93 4.15
CA THR A 233 -14.37 6.22 2.73
C THR A 233 -15.05 7.56 2.46
N ARG A 234 -16.17 7.83 3.14
CA ARG A 234 -16.88 9.11 3.07
C ARG A 234 -15.99 10.27 3.48
N THR A 235 -15.28 10.17 4.60
CA THR A 235 -14.37 11.23 5.03
C THR A 235 -13.21 11.42 4.05
N SER A 236 -12.67 10.33 3.47
CA SER A 236 -11.66 10.43 2.41
C SER A 236 -12.18 11.15 1.17
N HIS A 237 -13.44 10.92 0.78
CA HIS A 237 -14.09 11.66 -0.30
C HIS A 237 -14.18 13.15 0.00
N GLU A 238 -14.65 13.50 1.19
CA GLU A 238 -14.79 14.90 1.63
C GLU A 238 -13.43 15.61 1.60
N VAL A 239 -12.38 14.96 2.09
CA VAL A 239 -11.01 15.47 2.03
C VAL A 239 -10.56 15.69 0.59
N LEU A 240 -10.80 14.74 -0.31
CA LEU A 240 -10.34 14.84 -1.69
C LEU A 240 -11.09 15.92 -2.49
N VAL A 241 -12.42 15.99 -2.33
CA VAL A 241 -13.28 16.98 -2.98
C VAL A 241 -12.95 18.40 -2.52
N SER A 242 -12.88 18.60 -1.21
CA SER A 242 -12.57 19.93 -0.67
C SER A 242 -11.15 20.38 -0.99
N SER A 243 -10.16 19.47 -0.96
CA SER A 243 -8.78 19.80 -1.35
C SER A 243 -8.69 20.20 -2.82
N LYS A 244 -9.49 19.56 -3.68
CA LYS A 244 -9.65 19.98 -5.08
C LYS A 244 -10.28 21.38 -5.18
N GLU A 245 -11.39 21.62 -4.49
CA GLU A 245 -12.09 22.90 -4.52
C GLU A 245 -11.19 24.05 -4.02
N LEU A 246 -10.43 23.82 -2.94
CA LEU A 246 -9.44 24.77 -2.44
C LEU A 246 -8.33 25.03 -3.47
N ALA A 247 -7.80 23.98 -4.09
CA ALA A 247 -6.78 24.11 -5.13
C ALA A 247 -7.29 24.95 -6.31
N GLU A 248 -8.50 24.67 -6.79
CA GLU A 248 -9.13 25.42 -7.89
C GLU A 248 -9.41 26.88 -7.49
N ALA A 249 -9.90 27.13 -6.27
CA ALA A 249 -10.12 28.47 -5.74
C ALA A 249 -8.83 29.29 -5.62
N MET A 250 -7.70 28.63 -5.37
CA MET A 250 -6.37 29.25 -5.33
C MET A 250 -5.74 29.42 -6.74
N GLY A 251 -6.45 29.06 -7.81
CA GLY A 251 -6.01 29.23 -9.20
C GLY A 251 -5.16 28.07 -9.73
N PHE A 252 -5.08 26.94 -9.01
CA PHE A 252 -4.42 25.74 -9.51
C PHE A 252 -5.37 24.92 -10.39
N ARG A 253 -4.79 24.18 -11.34
CA ARG A 253 -5.52 23.25 -12.19
C ARG A 253 -5.39 21.83 -11.63
N VAL A 254 -6.50 21.23 -11.21
CA VAL A 254 -6.54 19.82 -10.83
C VAL A 254 -6.76 18.97 -12.08
N LEU A 255 -5.81 18.08 -12.37
CA LEU A 255 -5.79 17.25 -13.58
C LEU A 255 -6.41 15.88 -13.37
N TYR A 256 -6.20 15.32 -12.19
CA TYR A 256 -6.57 13.96 -11.83
C TYR A 256 -6.60 13.84 -10.30
N GLY A 257 -7.32 12.84 -9.79
CA GLY A 257 -7.26 12.45 -8.39
C GLY A 257 -7.83 11.06 -8.20
N ILE A 258 -7.24 10.32 -7.27
CA ILE A 258 -7.63 8.95 -6.95
C ILE A 258 -7.36 8.71 -5.49
N THR A 259 -8.39 8.23 -4.79
CA THR A 259 -8.36 7.82 -3.38
C THR A 259 -7.82 8.92 -2.45
N ASP A 260 -6.51 8.93 -2.28
CA ASP A 260 -5.73 9.69 -1.33
C ASP A 260 -4.72 10.62 -2.00
N CYS A 261 -4.76 10.80 -3.33
CA CYS A 261 -3.87 11.73 -4.02
C CYS A 261 -4.55 12.60 -5.09
N LEU A 262 -3.97 13.78 -5.32
CA LEU A 262 -4.35 14.74 -6.36
C LEU A 262 -3.16 15.06 -7.26
N PHE A 263 -3.41 15.20 -8.55
CA PHE A 263 -2.44 15.67 -9.53
C PHE A 263 -2.81 17.09 -9.92
N ILE A 264 -1.90 18.02 -9.64
CA ILE A 264 -2.17 19.46 -9.68
C ILE A 264 -1.10 20.16 -10.52
N GLN A 265 -1.51 21.16 -11.27
CA GLN A 265 -0.63 22.01 -12.06
C GLN A 265 -0.85 23.48 -11.67
N GLY A 266 0.23 24.20 -11.37
CA GLY A 266 0.21 25.61 -10.96
C GLY A 266 1.28 25.90 -9.91
N ASP A 267 1.71 27.15 -9.78
CA ASP A 267 2.74 27.58 -8.83
C ASP A 267 2.26 28.77 -7.99
N PRO A 268 2.77 28.96 -6.76
CA PRO A 268 3.74 28.10 -6.06
C PRO A 268 3.09 26.95 -5.29
N ARG A 269 3.54 25.71 -5.53
CA ARG A 269 2.97 24.49 -4.91
C ARG A 269 2.95 24.52 -3.37
N ASP A 270 3.98 25.09 -2.76
CA ASP A 270 4.16 25.05 -1.29
C ASP A 270 3.05 25.85 -0.59
N ARG A 271 2.53 26.90 -1.25
CA ARG A 271 1.38 27.67 -0.75
C ARG A 271 0.12 26.82 -0.68
N LEU A 272 -0.10 25.96 -1.68
CA LEU A 272 -1.24 25.04 -1.70
C LEU A 272 -1.11 23.97 -0.62
N MET A 273 0.10 23.42 -0.43
CA MET A 273 0.35 22.44 0.63
C MET A 273 0.05 23.01 2.01
N VAL A 274 0.57 24.20 2.33
CA VAL A 274 0.30 24.86 3.61
C VAL A 274 -1.20 25.11 3.80
N ALA A 275 -1.91 25.53 2.75
CA ALA A 275 -3.34 25.78 2.82
C ALA A 275 -4.16 24.50 3.08
N ILE A 276 -3.90 23.42 2.33
CA ILE A 276 -4.59 22.14 2.52
C ILE A 276 -4.26 21.56 3.91
N GLU A 277 -3.00 21.64 4.35
CA GLU A 277 -2.59 21.13 5.66
C GLU A 277 -3.25 21.92 6.80
N ALA A 278 -3.33 23.25 6.69
CA ALA A 278 -4.02 24.09 7.67
C ALA A 278 -5.53 23.81 7.74
N GLU A 279 -6.17 23.57 6.60
CA GLU A 279 -7.61 23.31 6.56
C GLU A 279 -7.95 21.87 6.99
N ARG A 280 -7.15 20.89 6.59
CA ARG A 280 -7.48 19.47 6.71
C ARG A 280 -6.72 18.74 7.79
N GLY A 281 -5.57 19.26 8.22
CA GLY A 281 -4.74 18.69 9.29
C GLY A 281 -4.25 17.27 8.99
N TYR A 282 -3.95 16.98 7.72
CA TYR A 282 -3.34 15.72 7.29
C TYR A 282 -1.98 16.00 6.67
N MET A 283 -0.98 15.21 7.06
CA MET A 283 0.34 15.29 6.45
C MET A 283 0.28 14.88 4.98
N MET A 284 1.02 15.61 4.14
CA MET A 284 1.08 15.35 2.70
C MET A 284 2.52 15.14 2.24
N GLU A 285 2.66 14.35 1.18
CA GLU A 285 3.89 14.22 0.40
C GLU A 285 3.66 14.74 -1.01
N VAL A 286 4.74 15.26 -1.61
CA VAL A 286 4.67 15.76 -2.98
C VAL A 286 5.77 15.12 -3.81
N GLU A 287 5.35 14.50 -4.91
CA GLU A 287 6.22 14.14 -6.02
C GLU A 287 6.06 15.16 -7.15
N THR A 288 7.16 15.52 -7.79
CA THR A 288 7.16 16.51 -8.89
C THR A 288 7.53 15.85 -10.18
N PHE A 289 6.65 15.98 -11.17
CA PHE A 289 6.84 15.51 -12.52
C PHE A 289 7.31 16.64 -13.41
N ASP A 290 8.46 16.47 -14.05
CA ASP A 290 8.87 17.34 -15.15
C ASP A 290 7.85 17.27 -16.30
N TRP A 291 7.41 16.04 -16.62
CA TRP A 291 6.31 15.77 -17.53
C TRP A 291 5.53 14.52 -17.13
N LEU A 292 4.23 14.52 -17.43
CA LEU A 292 3.29 13.44 -17.11
C LEU A 292 2.33 13.21 -18.27
N VAL A 293 2.05 11.94 -18.58
CA VAL A 293 1.13 11.54 -19.64
C VAL A 293 -0.03 10.74 -19.06
N PHE A 294 -1.25 11.24 -19.26
CA PHE A 294 -2.49 10.47 -19.02
C PHE A 294 -2.95 9.87 -20.34
N LEU A 295 -3.20 8.56 -20.36
CA LEU A 295 -3.61 7.85 -21.58
C LEU A 295 -5.13 7.86 -21.77
N PRO A 296 -5.63 7.91 -23.02
CA PRO A 296 -7.03 7.73 -23.31
C PRO A 296 -7.45 6.26 -23.26
N LYS A 297 -8.73 6.03 -22.96
CA LYS A 297 -9.49 4.81 -23.24
C LYS A 297 -10.02 4.85 -24.68
N LYS A 298 -10.65 3.76 -25.10
CA LYS A 298 -11.27 3.63 -26.44
C LYS A 298 -12.34 4.69 -26.73
N ASP A 299 -13.04 5.17 -25.70
CA ASP A 299 -14.07 6.20 -25.79
C ASP A 299 -13.51 7.63 -25.76
N GLY A 300 -12.17 7.79 -25.69
CA GLY A 300 -11.50 9.08 -25.60
C GLY A 300 -11.43 9.66 -24.18
N THR A 301 -12.09 9.06 -23.19
CA THR A 301 -11.94 9.48 -21.78
C THR A 301 -10.58 9.04 -21.24
N GLY A 302 -10.07 9.68 -20.19
CA GLY A 302 -8.84 9.24 -19.54
C GLY A 302 -8.95 7.85 -18.89
N ALA A 303 -7.87 7.10 -18.95
CA ALA A 303 -7.73 5.93 -18.11
C ALA A 303 -7.38 6.37 -16.68
N TYR A 304 -8.20 5.98 -15.70
CA TYR A 304 -7.97 6.33 -14.29
C TYR A 304 -6.57 5.89 -13.84
N THR A 305 -6.22 4.63 -14.03
CA THR A 305 -4.97 4.08 -13.49
C THR A 305 -3.83 4.00 -14.49
N TRP A 306 -3.95 4.58 -15.68
CA TRP A 306 -2.91 4.51 -16.71
C TRP A 306 -2.24 5.87 -16.92
N TYR A 307 -1.03 5.98 -16.40
CA TYR A 307 -0.18 7.13 -16.63
C TYR A 307 1.29 6.74 -16.56
N TYR A 308 2.13 7.55 -17.18
CA TYR A 308 3.57 7.49 -17.00
C TYR A 308 4.16 8.89 -17.09
N GLY A 309 5.26 9.13 -16.40
CA GLY A 309 5.87 10.45 -16.31
C GLY A 309 7.27 10.38 -15.77
N LYS A 310 8.04 11.44 -16.00
CA LYS A 310 9.38 11.60 -15.43
C LYS A 310 9.32 12.53 -14.23
N LEU A 311 9.86 12.07 -13.12
CA LEU A 311 10.06 12.85 -11.90
C LEU A 311 11.27 13.79 -12.05
N ASP A 312 11.31 14.84 -11.24
CA ASP A 312 12.40 15.81 -11.19
C ASP A 312 13.75 15.19 -10.74
N ASP A 313 13.72 14.05 -10.06
CA ASP A 313 14.89 13.23 -9.74
C ASP A 313 15.41 12.37 -10.93
N GLY A 314 14.71 12.40 -12.08
CA GLY A 314 15.04 11.67 -13.30
C GLY A 314 14.36 10.30 -13.44
N THR A 315 13.70 9.80 -12.40
CA THR A 315 13.02 8.51 -12.40
C THR A 315 11.77 8.54 -13.28
N VAL A 316 11.57 7.50 -14.11
CA VAL A 316 10.32 7.34 -14.87
C VAL A 316 9.34 6.51 -14.06
N LYS A 317 8.28 7.15 -13.57
CA LYS A 317 7.16 6.49 -12.87
C LYS A 317 6.15 5.98 -13.89
N VAL A 318 5.66 4.77 -13.67
CA VAL A 318 4.76 4.06 -14.59
C VAL A 318 3.65 3.40 -13.77
N LEU A 319 2.40 3.65 -14.12
CA LEU A 319 1.24 3.02 -13.50
C LEU A 319 0.28 2.45 -14.55
N GLY A 320 -0.15 1.20 -14.33
CA GLY A 320 -1.28 0.56 -15.01
C GLY A 320 -1.13 0.25 -16.51
N ILE A 321 -0.09 0.73 -17.18
CA ILE A 321 0.22 0.36 -18.57
C ILE A 321 0.89 -1.02 -18.65
N MET A 322 0.93 -1.57 -19.87
CA MET A 322 1.41 -2.92 -20.16
C MET A 322 2.82 -3.20 -19.61
N ALA A 323 3.72 -2.20 -19.59
CA ALA A 323 5.09 -2.29 -19.07
C ALA A 323 5.24 -2.86 -17.65
N ARG A 324 4.18 -2.78 -16.83
CA ARG A 324 4.16 -3.23 -15.42
C ARG A 324 3.07 -4.26 -15.13
N ARG A 325 2.33 -4.68 -16.15
CA ARG A 325 1.18 -5.57 -16.02
C ARG A 325 1.62 -7.03 -16.09
N GLY A 326 1.43 -7.77 -15.01
CA GLY A 326 1.79 -9.20 -14.95
C GLY A 326 0.89 -10.12 -15.78
N ASP A 327 -0.19 -9.60 -16.38
CA ASP A 327 -1.04 -10.28 -17.34
C ASP A 327 -0.69 -9.95 -18.80
N CYS A 328 0.38 -9.18 -19.02
CA CYS A 328 0.86 -8.80 -20.34
C CYS A 328 2.08 -9.65 -20.75
N PRO A 329 2.19 -10.10 -22.02
CA PRO A 329 3.39 -10.78 -22.52
C PRO A 329 4.67 -9.97 -22.26
N VAL A 330 5.73 -10.65 -21.84
CA VAL A 330 7.08 -10.09 -21.61
C VAL A 330 7.59 -9.37 -22.86
N TYR A 331 7.25 -9.86 -24.06
CA TYR A 331 7.55 -9.20 -25.32
C TYR A 331 7.07 -7.75 -25.36
N VAL A 332 5.79 -7.55 -25.00
CA VAL A 332 5.15 -6.23 -24.99
C VAL A 332 5.66 -5.37 -23.82
N GLN A 333 5.96 -6.00 -22.68
CA GLN A 333 6.58 -5.30 -21.55
C GLN A 333 7.94 -4.72 -21.92
N ARG A 334 8.83 -5.51 -22.56
CA ARG A 334 10.16 -5.07 -22.99
C ARG A 334 10.07 -3.93 -24.00
N PHE A 335 9.17 -4.03 -24.98
CA PHE A 335 8.87 -2.93 -25.91
C PHE A 335 8.61 -1.62 -25.17
N GLN A 336 7.64 -1.62 -24.26
CA GLN A 336 7.25 -0.40 -23.56
C GLN A 336 8.37 0.11 -22.65
N GLN A 337 9.11 -0.79 -21.99
CA GLN A 337 10.24 -0.42 -21.14
C GLN A 337 11.35 0.27 -21.95
N GLU A 338 11.69 -0.25 -23.14
CA GLU A 338 12.66 0.40 -24.02
C GLU A 338 12.18 1.76 -24.53
N ALA A 339 10.91 1.85 -24.95
CA ALA A 339 10.32 3.12 -25.36
C ALA A 339 10.36 4.17 -24.22
N LEU A 340 10.00 3.77 -23.00
CA LEU A 340 10.05 4.62 -21.82
C LEU A 340 11.46 5.04 -21.43
N ALA A 341 12.46 4.17 -21.62
CA ALA A 341 13.86 4.52 -21.37
C ALA A 341 14.35 5.63 -22.31
N VAL A 342 13.95 5.59 -23.58
CA VAL A 342 14.22 6.67 -24.55
C VAL A 342 13.46 7.94 -24.18
N MET A 343 12.17 7.84 -23.87
CA MET A 343 11.37 8.99 -23.44
C MET A 343 11.92 9.63 -22.16
N GLY A 344 12.46 8.84 -21.24
CA GLY A 344 13.10 9.30 -20.00
C GLY A 344 14.32 10.19 -20.22
N ARG A 345 14.91 10.21 -21.43
CA ARG A 345 15.99 11.15 -21.78
C ARG A 345 15.48 12.59 -21.91
N ALA A 346 14.21 12.78 -22.28
CA ALA A 346 13.59 14.10 -22.32
C ALA A 346 13.46 14.65 -20.89
N ARG A 347 14.01 15.84 -20.66
CA ARG A 347 13.82 16.59 -19.43
C ARG A 347 12.46 17.29 -19.47
N PHE A 348 12.08 17.91 -20.57
CA PHE A 348 10.81 18.63 -20.65
C PHE A 348 9.82 18.00 -21.64
N SER A 349 8.53 18.22 -21.40
CA SER A 349 7.45 17.72 -22.29
C SER A 349 7.63 18.11 -23.76
N VAL A 350 8.26 19.26 -24.05
CA VAL A 350 8.53 19.71 -25.43
C VAL A 350 9.58 18.87 -26.14
N GLU A 351 10.51 18.27 -25.40
CA GLU A 351 11.59 17.43 -25.94
C GLU A 351 11.10 16.02 -26.31
N LEU A 352 9.91 15.61 -25.82
CA LEU A 352 9.30 14.33 -26.18
C LEU A 352 9.09 14.18 -27.70
N ARG A 353 8.89 15.30 -28.42
CA ARG A 353 8.77 15.29 -29.88
C ARG A 353 10.10 14.93 -30.56
N ALA A 354 11.23 15.33 -29.98
CA ALA A 354 12.55 15.07 -30.56
C ALA A 354 12.92 13.58 -30.48
N VAL A 355 12.46 12.88 -29.44
CA VAL A 355 12.70 11.44 -29.27
C VAL A 355 11.64 10.55 -29.93
N ALA A 356 10.53 11.13 -30.42
CA ALA A 356 9.45 10.39 -31.05
C ALA A 356 9.89 9.52 -32.26
N PRO A 357 10.83 9.96 -33.14
CA PRO A 357 11.32 9.11 -34.23
C PRO A 357 12.04 7.84 -33.74
N GLU A 358 12.83 7.95 -32.65
CA GLU A 358 13.55 6.81 -32.05
C GLU A 358 12.57 5.84 -31.39
N VAL A 359 11.59 6.35 -30.64
CA VAL A 359 10.49 5.53 -30.08
C VAL A 359 9.70 4.83 -31.20
N GLY A 360 9.44 5.52 -32.31
CA GLY A 360 8.80 4.94 -33.49
C GLY A 360 9.63 3.85 -34.17
N ALA A 361 10.97 3.96 -34.16
CA ALA A 361 11.85 2.91 -34.66
C ALA A 361 11.83 1.67 -33.75
N ILE A 362 11.80 1.86 -32.42
CA ILE A 362 11.62 0.78 -31.45
C ILE A 362 10.29 0.07 -31.70
N TYR A 363 9.20 0.83 -31.84
CA TYR A 363 7.88 0.26 -32.13
C TYR A 363 7.89 -0.60 -33.41
N ARG A 364 8.43 -0.08 -34.52
CA ARG A 364 8.54 -0.84 -35.78
C ARG A 364 9.35 -2.12 -35.60
N ARG A 365 10.50 -2.06 -34.94
CA ARG A 365 11.34 -3.23 -34.68
C ARG A 365 10.58 -4.33 -33.92
N TYR A 366 9.78 -3.96 -32.93
CA TYR A 366 8.95 -4.91 -32.17
C TYR A 366 7.74 -5.41 -32.97
N CYS A 367 7.16 -4.61 -33.85
CA CYS A 367 6.13 -5.10 -34.77
C CYS A 367 6.69 -6.10 -35.78
N ASP A 368 7.82 -5.77 -36.41
CA ASP A 368 8.45 -6.60 -37.45
C ASP A 368 9.01 -7.90 -36.85
N GLY A 369 9.52 -7.84 -35.61
CA GLY A 369 10.07 -8.99 -34.89
C GLY A 369 9.02 -9.91 -34.24
N LEU A 370 7.74 -9.54 -34.26
CA LEU A 370 6.68 -10.26 -33.55
C LEU A 370 6.53 -11.70 -34.05
N ALA A 371 6.64 -11.93 -35.36
CA ALA A 371 6.52 -13.27 -35.96
C ALA A 371 7.65 -14.22 -35.54
N SER A 372 8.80 -13.67 -35.14
CA SER A 372 9.98 -14.41 -34.67
C SER A 372 10.15 -14.39 -33.14
N ALA A 373 9.20 -13.78 -32.42
CA ALA A 373 9.26 -13.71 -30.97
C ALA A 373 9.16 -15.12 -30.35
N PRO A 374 9.95 -15.45 -29.33
CA PRO A 374 9.79 -16.67 -28.56
C PRO A 374 8.36 -16.82 -28.05
N VAL A 375 7.81 -18.04 -28.11
CA VAL A 375 6.45 -18.33 -27.58
C VAL A 375 6.37 -18.11 -26.06
N GLU A 376 7.53 -18.16 -25.39
CA GLU A 376 7.71 -17.88 -23.96
C GLU A 376 7.51 -16.38 -23.61
N ASP A 377 7.55 -15.49 -24.62
CA ASP A 377 7.55 -14.03 -24.45
C ASP A 377 6.18 -13.37 -24.58
#